data_AF-A0A3M7BIU3-F1
#
_entry.id   AF-A0A3M7BIU3-F1
#
_cell.length_a   1.000
_cell.length_b   1.000
_cell.length_c   1.000
_cell.angle_alpha   90.00
_cell.angle_beta   90.00
_cell.angle_gamma   90.00
#
_symmetry.space_group_name_H-M   'P 1'
#
loop_
_entity.id
_entity.type
_entity.pdbx_description
1 polymer ?
#
loop_
_entity_poly.entity_id
_entity_poly.type
_entity_poly.pdbx_seq_one_letter_code
_entity_poly.pdbx_strand_id
1 'polypeptide(L)'
;MQPLQRTALRSARKFRPQVQSQPRRFASGGHGGHNQHSANESLGVRLVPDPNPKATLPAGFYVTLAALPASFALYKFTRQSTEDQPFFTRYIRDTYDQYKDKWARRNDMHTQMVEAAAGDRVLFLNESAQANRRVELRFPEQFNIGSPFNVPAGHGGGNLDQVIAKYEKESFEENEKKLQQLRENNVPCEKPFEPLAKSPPAPPPGA
;
A
#
# COMPACT_ATOMS: atom_id res chain seq x y z
N MET A 1 -33.86 7.00 29.74
CA MET A 1 -33.13 8.26 29.53
C MET A 1 -31.64 7.96 29.61
N GLN A 2 -30.93 8.29 28.53
CA GLN A 2 -29.49 8.16 28.24
C GLN A 2 -28.53 8.59 29.39
N PRO A 3 -27.20 8.26 29.38
CA PRO A 3 -26.36 8.14 28.17
C PRO A 3 -25.25 7.08 28.08
N LEU A 4 -25.18 6.51 26.87
CA LEU A 4 -24.02 5.96 26.17
C LEU A 4 -23.01 7.07 25.83
N GLN A 5 -22.04 7.41 26.68
CA GLN A 5 -20.89 8.24 26.26
C GLN A 5 -19.65 8.00 27.14
N ARG A 6 -19.03 6.82 27.05
CA ARG A 6 -17.67 6.64 27.56
C ARG A 6 -16.94 5.65 26.66
N THR A 7 -16.19 6.15 25.68
CA THR A 7 -14.85 5.67 25.26
C THR A 7 -14.48 6.39 23.94
N ALA A 8 -14.14 7.68 24.05
CA ALA A 8 -13.57 8.45 22.93
C ALA A 8 -12.63 9.54 23.47
N LEU A 9 -11.77 9.22 24.44
CA LEU A 9 -10.77 10.15 24.98
C LEU A 9 -9.52 9.38 25.42
N ARG A 10 -8.73 8.85 24.47
CA ARG A 10 -7.40 8.33 24.82
C ARG A 10 -6.36 8.38 23.70
N SER A 11 -6.34 9.45 22.91
CA SER A 11 -5.26 9.72 21.95
C SER A 11 -4.86 11.19 21.93
N ALA A 12 -4.43 11.71 23.09
CA ALA A 12 -3.71 12.97 23.17
C ALA A 12 -2.68 12.86 24.30
N ARG A 13 -1.64 12.04 24.09
CA ARG A 13 -0.50 11.97 24.99
C ARG A 13 0.73 12.58 24.31
N LYS A 14 0.92 13.87 24.64
CA LYS A 14 2.21 14.53 24.89
C LYS A 14 3.14 14.74 23.67
N PHE A 15 2.95 15.87 22.98
CA PHE A 15 4.08 16.56 22.37
C PHE A 15 4.98 17.11 23.49
N ARG A 16 6.21 16.60 23.58
CA ARG A 16 7.29 17.24 24.37
C ARG A 16 7.78 18.46 23.57
N PRO A 17 7.84 19.67 24.15
CA PRO A 17 8.66 20.71 23.57
C PRO A 17 10.14 20.35 23.83
N GLN A 18 10.88 20.00 22.77
CA GLN A 18 12.33 19.87 22.86
C GLN A 18 12.97 21.26 22.85
N VAL A 19 13.47 21.65 24.03
CA VAL A 19 14.70 22.40 24.31
C VAL A 19 14.97 23.67 23.48
N GLN A 20 14.87 24.82 24.16
CA GLN A 20 15.43 26.10 23.74
C GLN A 20 16.92 25.95 23.40
N SER A 21 17.29 26.25 22.14
CA SER A 21 18.68 26.45 21.76
C SER A 21 19.16 27.80 22.29
N GLN A 22 20.15 27.80 23.18
CA GLN A 22 20.85 29.02 23.58
C GLN A 22 21.64 29.61 22.42
N PRO A 23 21.71 30.95 22.26
CA PRO A 23 22.61 31.57 21.30
C PRO A 23 24.05 31.42 21.80
N ARG A 24 24.86 30.61 21.09
CA ARG A 24 26.31 30.57 21.31
C ARG A 24 26.90 31.92 20.92
N ARG A 25 27.41 32.64 21.91
CA ARG A 25 28.30 33.79 21.72
C ARG A 25 29.59 33.29 21.08
N PHE A 26 29.88 33.75 19.86
CA PHE A 26 31.20 33.58 19.27
C PHE A 26 32.16 34.58 19.93
N ALA A 27 32.89 34.12 20.93
CA ALA A 27 34.16 34.70 21.30
C ALA A 27 35.25 33.84 20.64
N SER A 28 35.78 34.31 19.51
CA SER A 28 37.07 33.88 19.00
C SER A 28 37.85 35.12 18.57
N GLY A 29 38.65 35.64 19.50
CA GLY A 29 39.85 36.37 19.14
C GLY A 29 40.85 35.37 18.56
N GLY A 30 41.31 35.64 17.33
CA GLY A 30 42.31 34.87 16.62
C GLY A 30 42.49 35.40 15.20
N HIS A 31 43.58 36.11 14.97
CA HIS A 31 44.01 36.71 13.70
C HIS A 31 44.02 35.73 12.51
N GLY A 32 43.70 36.23 11.31
CA GLY A 32 43.96 35.54 10.05
C GLY A 32 43.18 36.17 8.89
N GLY A 33 43.76 37.17 8.24
CA GLY A 33 43.09 37.99 7.23
C GLY A 33 42.78 37.27 5.92
N HIS A 34 41.63 37.59 5.33
CA HIS A 34 41.38 37.49 3.90
C HIS A 34 40.15 38.32 3.49
N ASN A 35 40.38 39.19 2.52
CA ASN A 35 39.45 39.80 1.56
C ASN A 35 38.22 40.54 2.10
N GLN A 36 38.41 41.86 2.27
CA GLN A 36 37.35 42.83 2.05
C GLN A 36 36.78 42.66 0.64
N HIS A 37 35.54 42.17 0.55
CA HIS A 37 34.72 42.42 -0.61
C HIS A 37 34.39 43.91 -0.64
N SER A 38 35.09 44.65 -1.49
CA SER A 38 34.67 46.00 -1.86
C SER A 38 33.28 45.91 -2.51
N ALA A 39 32.31 46.55 -1.85
CA ALA A 39 31.06 46.93 -2.48
C ALA A 39 31.38 47.69 -3.78
N ASN A 40 30.93 47.13 -4.88
CA ASN A 40 31.03 47.67 -6.23
C ASN A 40 30.01 48.80 -6.42
N GLU A 41 30.21 49.89 -5.69
CA GLU A 41 29.59 51.17 -6.01
C GLU A 41 30.59 52.01 -6.82
N SER A 42 30.53 51.84 -8.15
CA SER A 42 30.86 52.94 -9.07
C SER A 42 30.27 52.66 -10.44
N LEU A 43 29.03 53.12 -10.61
CA LEU A 43 28.57 53.68 -11.88
C LEU A 43 29.39 54.96 -12.11
N GLY A 44 30.64 54.83 -12.54
CA GLY A 44 31.58 55.95 -12.66
C GLY A 44 32.46 55.79 -13.88
N VAL A 45 32.14 56.53 -14.94
CA VAL A 45 33.05 56.81 -16.06
C VAL A 45 34.28 57.50 -15.47
N ARG A 46 35.40 56.79 -15.33
CA ARG A 46 36.66 57.36 -14.85
C ARG A 46 37.41 57.98 -16.04
N LEU A 47 37.26 59.29 -16.21
CA LEU A 47 38.07 60.14 -17.09
C LEU A 47 39.44 60.43 -16.43
N VAL A 48 40.29 59.42 -16.28
CA VAL A 48 41.72 59.62 -15.98
C VAL A 48 42.53 58.61 -16.81
N PRO A 49 43.55 59.03 -17.59
CA PRO A 49 44.37 58.11 -18.35
C PRO A 49 45.33 57.37 -17.41
N ASP A 50 45.08 56.10 -17.14
CA ASP A 50 46.05 55.22 -16.49
C ASP A 50 47.14 54.80 -17.51
N PRO A 51 48.44 54.87 -17.16
CA PRO A 51 49.55 54.64 -18.09
C PRO A 51 49.87 53.15 -18.34
N ASN A 52 48.89 52.25 -18.21
CA ASN A 52 49.11 50.81 -18.28
C ASN A 52 48.21 50.19 -19.38
N PRO A 53 48.75 49.57 -20.45
CA PRO A 53 47.99 49.14 -21.64
C PRO A 53 47.09 47.90 -21.42
N LYS A 54 46.71 47.61 -20.18
CA LYS A 54 45.82 46.49 -19.80
C LYS A 54 44.64 47.01 -18.97
N ALA A 55 43.94 48.03 -19.46
CA ALA A 55 42.66 48.45 -18.89
C ALA A 55 41.62 47.36 -19.17
N THR A 56 41.55 46.34 -18.32
CA THR A 56 40.50 45.32 -18.35
C THR A 56 39.18 45.99 -18.00
N LEU A 57 38.18 45.81 -18.87
CA LEU A 57 36.82 46.30 -18.66
C LEU A 57 36.30 45.91 -17.26
N PRO A 58 35.51 46.79 -16.59
CA PRO A 58 35.02 46.52 -15.25
C PRO A 58 34.20 45.22 -15.22
N ALA A 59 34.32 44.43 -14.16
CA ALA A 59 33.63 43.13 -14.04
C ALA A 59 32.11 43.22 -14.31
N GLY A 60 31.49 44.35 -13.96
CA GLY A 60 30.07 44.62 -14.24
C GLY A 60 29.70 44.62 -15.73
N PHE A 61 30.64 44.95 -16.63
CA PHE A 61 30.42 44.91 -18.08
C PHE A 61 30.23 43.47 -18.60
N TYR A 62 30.98 42.52 -18.06
CA TYR A 62 30.81 41.11 -18.41
C TYR A 62 29.51 40.54 -17.82
N VAL A 63 29.11 40.99 -16.62
CA VAL A 63 27.84 40.60 -16.01
C VAL A 63 26.66 41.08 -16.84
N THR A 64 26.67 42.32 -17.34
CA THR A 64 25.59 42.83 -18.19
C THR A 64 25.58 42.18 -19.58
N LEU A 65 26.74 41.93 -20.17
CA LEU A 65 26.85 41.17 -21.42
C LEU A 65 26.37 39.72 -21.29
N ALA A 66 26.57 39.08 -20.13
CA ALA A 66 26.03 37.75 -19.85
C ALA A 66 24.53 37.79 -19.52
N ALA A 67 24.04 38.87 -18.91
CA ALA A 67 22.63 39.03 -18.56
C ALA A 67 21.70 39.14 -19.79
N LEU A 68 22.17 39.72 -20.90
CA LEU A 68 21.39 39.81 -22.14
C LEU A 68 21.03 38.44 -22.75
N PRO A 69 21.99 37.53 -23.05
CA PRO A 69 21.65 36.19 -23.53
C PRO A 69 20.97 35.34 -22.45
N ALA A 70 21.31 35.51 -21.17
CA ALA A 70 20.64 34.78 -20.08
C ALA A 70 19.16 35.17 -19.97
N SER A 71 18.83 36.46 -20.03
CA SER A 71 17.44 36.95 -20.02
C SER A 71 16.69 36.54 -21.27
N PHE A 72 17.34 36.53 -22.44
CA PHE A 72 16.74 36.04 -23.68
C PHE A 72 16.45 34.53 -23.64
N ALA A 73 17.39 33.74 -23.13
CA ALA A 73 17.20 32.31 -22.92
C ALA A 73 16.07 32.03 -21.92
N LEU A 74 16.02 32.78 -20.81
CA LEU A 74 14.94 32.69 -19.84
C LEU A 74 13.60 33.08 -20.45
N TYR A 75 13.54 34.13 -21.28
CA TYR A 75 12.34 34.53 -22.00
C TYR A 75 11.88 33.45 -22.98
N LYS A 76 12.81 32.84 -23.74
CA LYS A 76 12.49 31.74 -24.66
C LYS A 76 12.03 30.48 -23.93
N PHE A 77 12.57 30.21 -22.75
CA PHE A 77 12.17 29.06 -21.94
C PHE A 77 10.83 29.29 -21.22
N THR A 78 10.53 30.54 -20.85
CA THR A 78 9.28 30.90 -20.15
C THR A 78 8.12 31.26 -21.09
N ARG A 79 8.41 31.62 -22.36
CA ARG A 79 7.38 31.96 -23.34
C ARG A 79 6.61 30.70 -23.76
N GLN A 80 5.30 30.76 -23.52
CA GLN A 80 4.34 29.68 -23.76
C GLN A 80 3.80 29.78 -25.21
N SER A 81 3.52 28.65 -25.85
CA SER A 81 2.59 28.60 -26.99
C SER A 81 1.16 28.50 -26.43
N THR A 82 0.18 28.98 -27.20
CA THR A 82 -1.20 29.24 -26.77
C THR A 82 -1.96 28.02 -26.20
N GLU A 83 -1.47 26.79 -26.38
CA GLU A 83 -2.11 25.56 -25.86
C GLU A 83 -1.22 24.67 -24.97
N ASP A 84 0.10 24.86 -24.92
CA ASP A 84 0.99 23.97 -24.16
C ASP A 84 1.42 24.54 -22.79
N GLN A 85 1.33 23.70 -21.77
CA GLN A 85 1.86 24.02 -20.44
C GLN A 85 3.39 24.14 -20.46
N PRO A 86 4.00 25.02 -19.63
CA PRO A 86 5.44 25.15 -19.58
C PRO A 86 6.08 23.82 -19.16
N PHE A 87 7.28 23.55 -19.69
CA PHE A 87 7.98 22.27 -19.54
C PHE A 87 8.04 21.78 -18.09
N PHE A 88 8.35 22.68 -17.14
CA PHE A 88 8.40 22.32 -15.73
C PHE A 88 7.04 21.90 -15.17
N THR A 89 5.95 22.56 -15.55
CA THR A 89 4.61 22.18 -15.10
C THR A 89 4.19 20.85 -15.72
N ARG A 90 4.55 20.59 -16.98
CA ARG A 90 4.32 19.27 -17.59
C ARG A 90 5.10 18.17 -16.87
N TYR A 91 6.38 18.39 -16.61
CA TYR A 91 7.21 17.43 -15.88
C TYR A 91 6.66 17.13 -14.47
N ILE A 92 6.25 18.18 -13.75
CA ILE A 92 5.60 18.02 -12.43
C ILE A 92 4.30 17.23 -12.59
N ARG A 93 3.45 17.54 -13.57
CA ARG A 93 2.20 16.79 -13.79
C ARG A 93 2.47 15.33 -14.10
N ASP A 94 3.32 15.02 -15.06
CA ASP A 94 3.63 13.66 -15.48
C ASP A 94 4.23 12.82 -14.33
N THR A 95 5.07 13.44 -13.50
CA THR A 95 5.67 12.76 -12.33
C THR A 95 4.68 12.53 -11.20
N TYR A 96 3.72 13.43 -10.99
CA TYR A 96 2.78 13.36 -9.88
C TYR A 96 1.40 12.80 -10.23
N ASP A 97 1.06 12.62 -11.50
CA ASP A 97 -0.29 12.15 -11.90
C ASP A 97 -0.59 10.77 -11.33
N GLN A 98 0.41 9.87 -11.33
CA GLN A 98 0.27 8.53 -10.75
C GLN A 98 -0.03 8.52 -9.25
N TYR A 99 0.29 9.60 -8.51
CA TYR A 99 0.00 9.65 -7.08
C TYR A 99 -1.48 9.82 -6.80
N LYS A 100 -2.21 10.55 -7.67
CA LYS A 100 -3.66 10.71 -7.54
C LYS A 100 -4.34 9.35 -7.63
N ASP A 101 -3.99 8.54 -8.63
CA ASP A 101 -4.56 7.21 -8.84
C ASP A 101 -4.19 6.26 -7.70
N LYS A 102 -2.94 6.29 -7.23
CA LYS A 102 -2.50 5.49 -6.08
C LYS A 102 -3.26 5.84 -4.81
N TRP A 103 -3.55 7.11 -4.59
CA TRP A 103 -4.30 7.57 -3.42
C TRP A 103 -5.79 7.22 -3.54
N ALA A 104 -6.38 7.41 -4.71
CA ALA A 104 -7.75 7.00 -5.00
C ALA A 104 -7.93 5.49 -4.78
N ARG A 105 -7.02 4.67 -5.31
CA ARG A 105 -7.02 3.21 -5.12
C ARG A 105 -6.87 2.80 -3.65
N ARG A 106 -6.02 3.46 -2.87
CA ARG A 106 -5.90 3.18 -1.43
C ARG A 106 -7.17 3.52 -0.67
N ASN A 107 -7.79 4.66 -1.00
CA ASN A 107 -9.04 5.07 -0.37
C ASN A 107 -10.17 4.09 -0.70
N ASP A 108 -10.25 3.65 -1.96
CA ASP A 108 -11.23 2.68 -2.42
C ASP A 108 -11.09 1.32 -1.70
N MET A 109 -9.86 0.81 -1.60
CA MET A 109 -9.59 -0.41 -0.81
C MET A 109 -9.99 -0.24 0.66
N HIS A 110 -9.71 0.93 1.27
CA HIS A 110 -10.12 1.20 2.64
C HIS A 110 -11.65 1.24 2.80
N THR A 111 -12.37 1.85 1.87
CA THR A 111 -13.83 1.89 1.92
C THR A 111 -14.44 0.50 1.75
N GLN A 112 -13.92 -0.31 0.83
CA GLN A 112 -14.36 -1.70 0.64
C GLN A 112 -14.12 -2.55 1.89
N MET A 113 -12.95 -2.41 2.53
CA MET A 113 -12.65 -3.14 3.77
C MET A 113 -13.57 -2.72 4.92
N VAL A 114 -13.89 -1.43 5.04
CA VAL A 114 -14.83 -0.93 6.06
C VAL A 114 -16.24 -1.44 5.80
N GLU A 115 -16.67 -1.48 4.55
CA GLU A 115 -17.98 -2.02 4.16
C GLU A 115 -18.08 -3.52 4.45
N ALA A 116 -17.06 -4.30 4.08
CA ALA A 116 -16.99 -5.73 4.41
C ALA A 116 -17.01 -5.95 5.93
N ALA A 117 -16.22 -5.20 6.70
CA ALA A 117 -16.21 -5.29 8.16
C ALA A 117 -17.55 -4.86 8.79
N ALA A 118 -18.27 -3.91 8.18
CA ALA A 118 -19.61 -3.53 8.61
C ALA A 118 -20.63 -4.64 8.33
N GLY A 119 -20.54 -5.31 7.17
CA GLY A 119 -21.33 -6.48 6.84
C GLY A 119 -21.13 -7.62 7.84
N ASP A 120 -19.87 -7.95 8.14
CA ASP A 120 -19.52 -8.99 9.12
C ASP A 120 -19.98 -8.61 10.53
N ARG A 121 -19.91 -7.33 10.90
CA ARG A 121 -20.42 -6.84 12.19
C ARG A 121 -21.91 -7.13 12.34
N VAL A 122 -22.71 -7.08 11.28
CA VAL A 122 -24.15 -7.43 11.34
C VAL A 122 -24.35 -8.90 11.74
N LEU A 123 -23.49 -9.81 11.29
CA LEU A 123 -23.53 -11.22 11.70
C LEU A 123 -23.25 -11.35 13.21
N PHE A 124 -22.24 -10.64 13.73
CA PHE A 124 -21.85 -10.72 15.13
C PHE A 124 -22.74 -9.90 16.09
N LEU A 125 -23.49 -8.92 15.59
CA LEU A 125 -24.42 -8.14 16.43
C LEU A 125 -25.51 -9.04 17.03
N ASN A 126 -26.01 -10.02 16.28
CA ASN A 126 -27.00 -10.99 16.75
C ASN A 126 -26.36 -12.19 17.51
N GLU A 127 -25.10 -12.55 17.21
CA GLU A 127 -24.33 -13.55 17.96
C GLU A 127 -24.16 -13.14 19.44
N SER A 128 -24.03 -11.84 19.72
CA SER A 128 -23.86 -11.35 21.10
C SER A 128 -25.08 -11.59 22.01
N ALA A 129 -26.27 -11.85 21.46
CA ALA A 129 -27.41 -12.32 22.24
C ALA A 129 -27.26 -13.80 22.68
N GLN A 130 -26.36 -14.55 22.04
CA GLN A 130 -25.96 -15.93 22.36
C GLN A 130 -24.61 -15.99 23.11
N ALA A 131 -24.10 -14.84 23.62
CA ALA A 131 -22.72 -14.58 24.08
C ALA A 131 -22.15 -15.43 25.22
N ASN A 132 -22.74 -16.57 25.61
CA ASN A 132 -22.13 -17.46 26.60
C ASN A 132 -22.20 -18.94 26.22
N ARG A 133 -21.96 -19.31 24.95
CA ARG A 133 -21.35 -20.63 24.68
C ARG A 133 -19.84 -20.56 25.00
N ARG A 134 -19.50 -20.22 26.24
CA ARG A 134 -18.15 -20.41 26.76
C ARG A 134 -17.99 -21.89 27.00
N VAL A 135 -17.36 -22.58 26.05
CA VAL A 135 -16.89 -23.95 26.31
C VAL A 135 -15.68 -23.79 27.21
N GLU A 136 -15.80 -24.14 28.49
CA GLU A 136 -14.65 -24.20 29.39
C GLU A 136 -13.72 -25.31 28.91
N LEU A 137 -12.67 -24.91 28.20
CA LEU A 137 -11.63 -25.82 27.76
C LEU A 137 -10.63 -25.97 28.90
N ARG A 138 -10.35 -27.22 29.28
CA ARG A 138 -9.43 -27.55 30.37
C ARG A 138 -7.99 -27.08 30.10
N PHE A 139 -7.63 -26.89 28.83
CA PHE A 139 -6.29 -26.47 28.40
C PHE A 139 -6.36 -25.47 27.21
N PRO A 140 -6.42 -24.15 27.47
CA PRO A 140 -6.50 -23.12 26.42
C PRO A 140 -5.17 -22.94 25.65
N GLU A 141 -4.06 -23.41 26.20
CA GLU A 141 -2.72 -23.28 25.59
C GLU A 141 -2.54 -24.13 24.33
N GLN A 142 -3.40 -25.13 24.09
CA GLN A 142 -3.31 -26.02 22.93
C GLN A 142 -3.48 -25.28 21.58
N PHE A 143 -4.13 -24.11 21.57
CA PHE A 143 -4.28 -23.30 20.36
C PHE A 143 -3.01 -22.53 19.96
N ASN A 144 -2.06 -22.35 20.88
CA ASN A 144 -0.81 -21.64 20.62
C ASN A 144 0.41 -22.56 20.54
N ILE A 145 0.23 -23.88 20.69
CA ILE A 145 1.31 -24.86 20.65
C ILE A 145 1.28 -25.57 19.29
N GLY A 146 2.01 -25.01 18.33
CA GLY A 146 2.23 -25.63 17.03
C GLY A 146 3.42 -25.01 16.31
N SER A 147 4.43 -25.82 16.00
CA SER A 147 5.49 -25.39 15.07
C SER A 147 4.90 -25.34 13.66
N PRO A 148 5.14 -24.28 12.86
CA PRO A 148 4.69 -24.19 11.47
C PRO A 148 5.11 -25.38 10.60
N PHE A 149 6.14 -26.13 11.02
CA PHE A 149 6.74 -27.20 10.26
C PHE A 149 6.55 -28.60 10.85
N ASN A 150 5.93 -28.72 12.04
CA ASN A 150 5.70 -30.02 12.66
C ASN A 150 4.26 -30.11 13.17
N VAL A 151 3.34 -30.23 12.22
CA VAL A 151 1.92 -30.37 12.49
C VAL A 151 1.57 -31.87 12.43
N PRO A 152 1.14 -32.50 13.53
CA PRO A 152 0.67 -33.88 13.49
C PRO A 152 -0.53 -33.98 12.53
N ALA A 153 -0.58 -35.08 11.76
CA ALA A 153 -1.62 -35.29 10.76
C ALA A 153 -3.02 -35.04 11.36
N GLY A 154 -3.75 -34.06 10.81
CA GLY A 154 -5.09 -33.68 11.26
C GLY A 154 -5.22 -32.29 11.91
N HIS A 155 -4.14 -31.54 12.15
CA HIS A 155 -4.21 -30.14 12.56
C HIS A 155 -4.02 -29.22 11.35
N GLY A 156 -4.89 -28.21 11.17
CA GLY A 156 -5.11 -27.44 9.94
C GLY A 156 -4.01 -26.47 9.50
N GLY A 157 -2.74 -26.86 9.55
CA GLY A 157 -1.59 -25.99 9.20
C GLY A 157 -0.80 -26.39 7.95
N GLY A 158 -1.08 -27.54 7.32
CA GLY A 158 -0.44 -27.93 6.05
C GLY A 158 -1.08 -27.23 4.85
N ASN A 159 -0.31 -26.99 3.78
CA ASN A 159 -0.90 -26.55 2.50
C ASN A 159 -1.77 -27.70 1.96
N LEU A 160 -3.09 -27.49 1.95
CA LEU A 160 -4.10 -28.47 1.51
C LEU A 160 -4.55 -28.24 0.06
N ASP A 161 -3.92 -27.30 -0.66
CA ASP A 161 -4.39 -26.84 -1.97
C ASP A 161 -4.46 -27.98 -2.98
N GLN A 162 -3.52 -28.94 -2.90
CA GLN A 162 -3.52 -30.13 -3.77
C GLN A 162 -4.67 -31.09 -3.46
N VAL A 163 -5.04 -31.22 -2.18
CA VAL A 163 -6.15 -32.07 -1.74
C VAL A 163 -7.48 -31.43 -2.13
N ILE A 164 -7.60 -30.12 -1.93
CA ILE A 164 -8.75 -29.31 -2.36
C ILE A 164 -8.93 -29.44 -3.87
N ALA A 165 -7.88 -29.21 -4.66
CA ALA A 165 -7.93 -29.31 -6.12
C ALA A 165 -8.33 -30.71 -6.60
N LYS A 166 -7.89 -31.77 -5.91
CA LYS A 166 -8.31 -33.15 -6.21
C LYS A 166 -9.81 -33.33 -5.98
N TYR A 167 -10.33 -32.93 -4.83
CA TYR A 167 -11.74 -33.11 -4.49
C TYR A 167 -12.68 -32.21 -5.31
N GLU A 168 -12.24 -31.01 -5.67
CA GLU A 168 -12.96 -30.15 -6.62
C GLU A 168 -13.10 -30.85 -7.97
N LYS A 169 -12.01 -31.44 -8.48
CA LYS A 169 -12.04 -32.20 -9.73
C LYS A 169 -12.99 -33.40 -9.66
N GLU A 170 -12.93 -34.19 -8.58
CA GLU A 170 -13.84 -35.33 -8.37
C GLU A 170 -15.32 -34.87 -8.32
N SER A 171 -15.60 -33.75 -7.64
CA SER A 171 -16.95 -33.17 -7.57
C SER A 171 -17.47 -32.74 -8.95
N PHE A 172 -16.64 -32.08 -9.76
CA PHE A 172 -17.03 -31.70 -11.11
C PHE A 172 -17.30 -32.93 -11.99
N GLU A 173 -16.44 -33.94 -11.95
CA GLU A 173 -16.63 -35.20 -12.69
C GLU A 173 -17.92 -35.93 -12.26
N GLU A 174 -18.22 -35.97 -10.95
CA GLU A 174 -19.47 -36.55 -10.46
C GLU A 174 -20.71 -35.76 -10.90
N ASN A 175 -20.64 -34.43 -10.91
CA ASN A 175 -21.73 -33.59 -11.36
C ASN A 175 -21.98 -33.75 -12.85
N GLU A 176 -20.92 -33.87 -13.67
CA GLU A 176 -21.04 -34.19 -15.09
C GLU A 176 -21.65 -35.58 -15.32
N LYS A 177 -21.25 -36.59 -14.55
CA LYS A 177 -21.85 -37.94 -14.60
C LYS A 177 -23.33 -37.91 -14.21
N LYS A 178 -23.71 -37.18 -13.15
CA LYS A 178 -25.12 -37.00 -12.77
C LYS A 178 -25.91 -36.29 -13.86
N LEU A 179 -25.33 -35.28 -14.51
CA LEU A 179 -25.95 -34.57 -15.63
C LEU A 179 -26.14 -35.48 -16.85
N GLN A 180 -25.16 -36.33 -17.16
CA GLN A 180 -25.27 -37.33 -18.23
C GLN A 180 -26.35 -38.36 -17.91
N GLN A 181 -26.40 -38.87 -16.68
CA GLN A 181 -27.46 -39.78 -16.21
C GLN A 181 -28.86 -39.16 -16.33
N LEU A 182 -29.00 -37.87 -16.01
CA LEU A 182 -30.26 -37.13 -16.20
C LEU A 182 -30.61 -36.98 -17.69
N ARG A 183 -29.65 -36.67 -18.56
CA ARG A 183 -29.87 -36.58 -20.02
C ARG A 183 -30.27 -37.93 -20.61
N GLU A 184 -29.69 -39.01 -20.12
CA GLU A 184 -29.96 -40.39 -20.53
C GLU A 184 -31.21 -40.97 -19.84
N ASN A 185 -31.89 -40.21 -18.97
CA ASN A 185 -33.00 -40.67 -18.11
C ASN A 185 -32.68 -41.99 -17.38
N ASN A 186 -31.44 -42.17 -16.97
CA ASN A 186 -30.90 -43.38 -16.38
C ASN A 186 -30.53 -43.13 -14.91
N VAL A 187 -31.49 -42.59 -14.15
CA VAL A 187 -31.28 -42.21 -12.75
C VAL A 187 -31.35 -43.47 -11.87
N PRO A 188 -30.32 -43.76 -11.05
CA PRO A 188 -30.32 -44.96 -10.19
C PRO A 188 -31.53 -45.07 -9.25
N CYS A 189 -32.09 -43.94 -8.81
CA CYS A 189 -33.26 -43.89 -7.92
C CYS A 189 -34.56 -44.38 -8.58
N GLU A 190 -34.62 -44.36 -9.92
CA GLU A 190 -35.82 -44.78 -10.66
C GLU A 190 -35.76 -46.25 -11.08
N LYS A 191 -34.61 -46.91 -10.91
CA LYS A 191 -34.46 -48.33 -11.21
C LYS A 191 -35.20 -49.17 -10.17
N PRO A 192 -36.02 -50.14 -10.58
CA PRO A 192 -36.60 -51.09 -9.63
C PRO A 192 -35.47 -51.84 -8.91
N PHE A 193 -35.59 -51.97 -7.59
CA PHE A 193 -34.62 -52.70 -6.76
C PHE A 193 -34.60 -54.17 -7.19
N GLU A 194 -33.42 -54.68 -7.54
CA GLU A 194 -33.23 -56.12 -7.79
C GLU A 194 -33.25 -56.85 -6.43
N PRO A 195 -34.23 -57.74 -6.18
CA PRO A 195 -34.25 -58.49 -4.95
C PRO A 195 -33.03 -59.42 -4.91
N LEU A 196 -32.25 -59.34 -3.84
CA LEU A 196 -31.14 -60.25 -3.55
C LEU A 196 -31.67 -61.70 -3.56
N ALA A 197 -31.45 -62.41 -4.65
CA ALA A 197 -31.79 -63.82 -4.74
C ALA A 197 -30.95 -64.58 -3.70
N LYS A 198 -31.62 -65.26 -2.78
CA LYS A 198 -30.97 -66.14 -1.81
C LYS A 198 -30.26 -67.25 -2.59
N SER A 199 -28.93 -67.31 -2.50
CA SER A 199 -28.13 -68.33 -3.17
C SER A 199 -28.71 -69.72 -2.88
N PRO A 200 -28.94 -70.58 -3.89
CA PRO A 200 -29.45 -71.92 -3.64
C PRO A 200 -28.52 -72.66 -2.67
N PRO A 201 -29.08 -73.41 -1.69
CA PRO A 201 -28.28 -74.10 -0.68
C PRO A 201 -27.32 -75.08 -1.36
N ALA A 202 -26.09 -75.14 -0.85
CA ALA A 202 -25.04 -76.01 -1.37
C ALA A 202 -25.53 -77.48 -1.43
N PRO A 203 -25.27 -78.20 -2.54
CA PRO A 203 -25.65 -79.61 -2.64
C PRO A 203 -24.90 -80.44 -1.58
N PRO A 204 -25.55 -81.47 -1.01
CA PRO A 204 -24.94 -82.28 0.04
C PRO A 204 -23.69 -83.01 -0.49
N PRO A 205 -22.59 -83.06 0.28
CA PRO A 205 -21.39 -83.79 -0.11
C PRO A 205 -21.61 -85.30 0.00
N GLY A 206 -21.66 -85.99 -1.14
CA GLY A 206 -21.55 -87.45 -1.23
C GLY A 206 -22.83 -88.17 -1.66
N ALA A 207 -22.89 -88.51 -2.95
CA ALA A 207 -23.63 -89.64 -3.50
C ALA A 207 -22.61 -90.60 -4.12
#